data_AF-A0A843KB23-F1
#
_entry.id   AF-A0A843KB23-F1
#
_cell.length_a   1.000
_cell.length_b   1.000
_cell.length_c   1.000
_cell.angle_alpha   90.00
_cell.angle_beta   90.00
_cell.angle_gamma   90.00
#
_symmetry.space_group_name_H-M   'P 1'
#
loop_
_entity.id
_entity.type
_entity.pdbx_description
1 polymer ?
#
loop_
_entity_poly.entity_id
_entity_poly.type
_entity_poly.pdbx_seq_one_letter_code
_entity_poly.pdbx_strand_id
1 'polypeptide(L)'
;MTKYLIKWQKNESLMPADPAMMAKLQLSLLEVARANLKSGKMIDWGSYCDASGGYCIVETNESELFDQILKWYPYISFDAKPVLSVDQVIGAIDKAMIESKPK
;
A
#
# COMPACT_ATOMS: atom_id res chain seq x y z
N MET A 1 0.81 -15.55 0.89
CA MET A 1 1.62 -14.36 0.54
C MET A 1 1.56 -13.38 1.70
N THR A 2 2.56 -12.51 1.84
CA THR A 2 2.59 -11.52 2.94
C THR A 2 1.59 -10.41 2.62
N LYS A 3 0.76 -10.06 3.60
CA LYS A 3 -0.17 -8.92 3.48
C LYS A 3 0.57 -7.65 3.85
N TYR A 4 0.43 -6.63 3.03
CA TYR A 4 1.03 -5.31 3.25
C TYR A 4 -0.04 -4.24 3.36
N LEU A 5 0.09 -3.39 4.38
CA LEU A 5 -0.53 -2.07 4.39
C LEU A 5 0.48 -1.08 3.82
N ILE A 6 0.08 -0.37 2.78
CA ILE A 6 0.93 0.60 2.10
C ILE A 6 0.25 1.96 2.19
N LYS A 7 0.89 2.91 2.85
CA LYS A 7 0.52 4.33 2.76
C LYS A 7 1.22 4.94 1.57
N TRP A 8 0.51 5.75 0.81
CA TRP A 8 1.06 6.46 -0.34
C TRP A 8 0.81 7.96 -0.22
N GLN A 9 1.74 8.77 -0.71
CA GLN A 9 1.65 10.23 -0.70
C GLN A 9 2.14 10.81 -2.02
N LYS A 10 1.46 11.85 -2.50
CA LYS A 10 1.88 12.58 -3.69
C LYS A 10 3.11 13.43 -3.39
N ASN A 11 4.05 13.45 -4.32
CA ASN A 11 5.14 14.40 -4.31
C ASN A 11 4.69 15.68 -5.01
N GLU A 12 4.18 16.65 -4.25
CA GLU A 12 3.61 17.90 -4.78
C GLU A 12 4.61 18.69 -5.64
N SER A 13 5.91 18.62 -5.33
CA SER A 13 6.98 19.29 -6.09
C SER A 13 7.13 18.78 -7.53
N LEU A 14 6.59 17.59 -7.83
CA LEU A 14 6.63 16.97 -9.15
C LEU A 14 5.27 16.95 -9.85
N MET A 15 4.24 17.50 -9.22
CA MET A 15 2.90 17.54 -9.79
C MET A 15 2.74 18.73 -10.75
N PRO A 16 2.00 18.58 -11.87
CA PRO A 16 1.72 19.69 -12.76
C PRO A 16 0.96 20.82 -12.04
N ALA A 17 1.37 22.06 -12.24
CA ALA A 17 0.66 23.24 -11.74
C ALA A 17 -0.64 23.52 -12.50
N ASP A 18 -0.71 23.11 -13.77
CA ASP A 18 -1.92 23.25 -14.59
C ASP A 18 -3.00 22.24 -14.14
N PRO A 19 -4.21 22.70 -13.80
CA PRO A 19 -5.28 21.82 -13.31
C PRO A 19 -5.71 20.73 -14.31
N ALA A 20 -5.72 21.01 -15.61
CA ALA A 20 -6.14 20.03 -16.61
C ALA A 20 -5.08 18.92 -16.80
N MET A 21 -3.80 19.30 -16.82
CA MET A 21 -2.69 18.34 -16.83
C MET A 21 -2.66 17.50 -15.56
N MET A 22 -2.89 18.12 -14.40
CA MET A 22 -2.96 17.42 -13.11
C MET A 22 -4.11 16.41 -13.08
N ALA A 23 -5.32 16.80 -13.51
CA ALA A 23 -6.46 15.89 -13.60
C ALA A 23 -6.18 14.71 -14.54
N LYS A 24 -5.58 14.96 -15.70
CA LYS A 24 -5.21 13.92 -16.67
C LYS A 24 -4.19 12.92 -16.10
N LEU A 25 -3.17 13.41 -15.41
CA LEU A 25 -2.17 12.57 -14.75
C LEU A 25 -2.83 11.69 -13.68
N GLN A 26 -3.63 12.30 -12.79
CA GLN A 26 -4.30 11.56 -11.73
C GLN A 26 -5.26 10.49 -12.26
N LEU A 27 -6.07 10.81 -13.27
CA LEU A 27 -6.96 9.81 -13.89
C LEU A 27 -6.18 8.64 -14.49
N SER A 28 -5.04 8.91 -15.14
CA SER A 28 -4.19 7.88 -15.73
C SER A 28 -3.62 6.93 -14.66
N LEU A 29 -3.18 7.50 -13.52
CA LEU A 29 -2.73 6.74 -12.36
C LEU A 29 -3.88 5.92 -11.73
N LEU A 30 -5.08 6.49 -11.63
CA LEU A 30 -6.24 5.81 -11.07
C LEU A 30 -6.73 4.64 -11.93
N GLU A 31 -6.54 4.66 -13.26
CA GLU A 31 -6.84 3.49 -14.10
C GLU A 31 -5.93 2.30 -13.76
N VAL A 32 -4.66 2.54 -13.40
CA VAL A 32 -3.75 1.48 -12.93
C VAL A 32 -4.25 0.90 -11.60
N ALA A 33 -4.62 1.75 -10.65
CA ALA A 33 -5.20 1.31 -9.38
C ALA A 33 -6.48 0.50 -9.59
N ARG A 34 -7.39 0.98 -10.45
CA ARG A 34 -8.62 0.27 -10.81
C ARG A 34 -8.35 -1.09 -11.45
N ALA A 35 -7.36 -1.20 -12.34
CA ALA A 35 -6.99 -2.47 -12.95
C ALA A 35 -6.42 -3.47 -11.91
N ASN A 36 -5.62 -2.98 -10.97
CA ASN A 36 -5.07 -3.81 -9.89
C ASN A 36 -6.16 -4.32 -8.94
N LEU A 37 -7.14 -3.48 -8.59
CA LEU A 37 -8.32 -3.89 -7.82
C LEU A 37 -9.12 -4.96 -8.56
N LYS A 38 -9.43 -4.74 -9.84
CA LYS A 38 -10.20 -5.70 -10.66
C LYS A 38 -9.51 -7.05 -10.83
N SER A 39 -8.18 -7.06 -10.91
CA SER A 39 -7.39 -8.29 -11.07
C SER A 39 -7.08 -9.00 -9.74
N GLY A 40 -7.51 -8.44 -8.60
CA GLY A 40 -7.21 -8.98 -7.27
C GLY A 40 -5.76 -8.79 -6.80
N LYS A 41 -4.92 -8.11 -7.59
CA LYS A 41 -3.55 -7.74 -7.17
C LYS A 41 -3.54 -6.72 -6.04
N MET A 42 -4.63 -5.97 -5.92
CA MET A 42 -4.88 -5.03 -4.83
C MET A 42 -6.20 -5.42 -4.17
N ILE A 43 -6.16 -5.60 -2.85
CA ILE A 43 -7.30 -6.03 -2.04
C ILE A 43 -8.20 -4.84 -1.74
N ASP A 44 -7.58 -3.72 -1.37
CA ASP A 44 -8.30 -2.49 -1.04
C ASP A 44 -7.45 -1.26 -1.41
N TRP A 45 -8.12 -0.13 -1.65
CA TRP A 45 -7.51 1.14 -1.98
C TRP A 45 -8.40 2.30 -1.52
N GLY A 46 -7.78 3.32 -0.92
CA GLY A 46 -8.46 4.54 -0.55
C GLY A 46 -7.57 5.76 -0.71
N SER A 47 -8.19 6.90 -1.01
CA SER A 47 -7.57 8.23 -0.98
C SER A 47 -8.02 8.98 0.25
N TYR A 48 -7.13 9.77 0.83
CA TYR A 48 -7.50 10.82 1.77
C TYR A 48 -8.35 11.86 1.04
N CYS A 49 -9.29 12.47 1.77
CA CYS A 49 -10.25 13.43 1.20
C CYS A 49 -9.60 14.75 0.77
N ASP A 50 -8.42 15.07 1.30
CA ASP A 50 -7.57 16.20 0.91
C ASP A 50 -6.71 15.91 -0.33
N ALA A 51 -6.81 14.70 -0.89
CA ALA A 51 -6.07 14.22 -2.04
C ALA A 51 -4.54 14.22 -1.89
N SER A 52 -4.00 14.38 -0.68
CA SER A 52 -2.55 14.41 -0.40
C SER A 52 -1.91 13.01 -0.50
N GLY A 53 -2.71 11.98 -0.23
CA GLY A 53 -2.25 10.61 -0.12
C GLY A 53 -3.39 9.62 0.07
N GLY A 54 -3.07 8.45 0.59
CA GLY A 54 -4.03 7.41 0.88
C GLY A 54 -3.39 6.12 1.36
N TYR A 55 -4.12 5.02 1.18
CA TYR A 55 -3.64 3.68 1.50
C TYR A 55 -3.99 2.69 0.38
N CYS A 56 -3.29 1.57 0.38
CA CYS A 56 -3.75 0.35 -0.28
C CYS A 56 -3.32 -0.89 0.51
N ILE A 57 -4.03 -1.98 0.27
CA ILE A 57 -3.73 -3.30 0.83
C ILE A 57 -3.45 -4.24 -0.33
N VAL A 58 -2.33 -4.98 -0.23
CA VAL A 58 -1.92 -5.98 -1.23
C VAL A 58 -1.44 -7.24 -0.53
N GLU A 59 -1.53 -8.38 -1.22
CA GLU A 59 -0.90 -9.64 -0.80
C GLU A 59 0.08 -10.08 -1.88
N THR A 60 1.38 -10.04 -1.57
CA THR A 60 2.45 -10.31 -2.54
C THR A 60 3.76 -10.68 -1.80
N ASN A 61 4.87 -10.81 -2.52
CA ASN A 61 6.23 -10.92 -1.97
C ASN A 61 6.99 -9.59 -2.13
N GLU A 62 8.14 -9.48 -1.47
CA GLU A 62 8.95 -8.26 -1.38
C GLU A 62 9.44 -7.77 -2.75
N SER A 63 9.91 -8.69 -3.60
CA SER A 63 10.41 -8.36 -4.95
C SER A 63 9.30 -7.84 -5.86
N GLU A 64 8.16 -8.52 -5.89
CA GLU A 64 7.01 -8.11 -6.69
C GLU A 64 6.42 -6.78 -6.20
N LEU A 65 6.43 -6.54 -4.89
CA LEU A 65 6.03 -5.26 -4.33
C LEU A 65 6.96 -4.13 -4.80
N PHE A 66 8.27 -4.36 -4.78
CA PHE A 66 9.25 -3.37 -5.25
C PHE A 66 9.03 -3.02 -6.73
N ASP A 67 8.86 -4.03 -7.59
CA ASP A 67 8.57 -3.83 -9.01
C ASP A 67 7.27 -3.04 -9.27
N GLN A 68 6.26 -3.25 -8.41
CA GLN A 68 5.00 -2.50 -8.49
C GLN A 68 5.18 -1.04 -8.10
N ILE A 69 5.94 -0.75 -7.05
CA ILE A 69 6.20 0.61 -6.54
C ILE A 69 6.96 1.46 -7.57
N LEU A 70 7.92 0.88 -8.29
CA LEU A 70 8.74 1.61 -9.28
C LEU A 70 7.92 2.31 -10.37
N LYS A 71 6.72 1.81 -10.70
CA LYS A 71 5.83 2.40 -11.71
C LYS A 71 5.25 3.75 -11.29
N TRP A 72 5.29 4.05 -10.00
CA TRP A 72 4.71 5.25 -9.41
C TRP A 72 5.79 6.26 -8.99
N TYR A 73 7.04 5.81 -8.88
CA TYR A 73 8.19 6.67 -8.62
C TYR A 73 8.49 7.54 -9.85
N PRO A 74 8.87 8.83 -9.71
CA PRO A 74 9.08 9.58 -8.46
C PRO A 74 7.83 10.33 -7.94
N TYR A 75 6.68 10.20 -8.60
CA TYR A 75 5.48 10.99 -8.33
C TYR A 75 4.81 10.64 -7.00
N ILE A 76 4.94 9.39 -6.55
CA ILE A 76 4.35 8.88 -5.31
C ILE A 76 5.46 8.32 -4.41
N SER A 77 5.41 8.69 -3.13
CA SER A 77 6.20 8.12 -2.06
C SER A 77 5.39 7.10 -1.28
N PHE A 78 6.03 6.04 -0.77
CA PHE A 78 5.37 4.91 -0.12
C PHE A 78 5.97 4.59 1.24
N ASP A 79 5.12 4.23 2.20
CA ASP A 79 5.47 3.55 3.45
C ASP A 79 4.73 2.21 3.51
N ALA A 80 5.45 1.12 3.23
CA ALA A 80 4.91 -0.23 3.19
C ALA A 80 5.30 -1.00 4.45
N LYS A 81 4.30 -1.57 5.14
CA LYS A 81 4.50 -2.42 6.33
C LYS A 81 3.82 -3.78 6.12
N PRO A 82 4.50 -4.91 6.37
CA PRO A 82 3.82 -6.18 6.49
C PRO A 82 2.86 -6.13 7.69
N VAL A 83 1.71 -6.78 7.58
CA VAL A 83 0.69 -6.82 8.64
C VAL A 83 0.31 -8.25 8.97
N LEU A 84 0.01 -8.49 10.24
CA LEU A 84 -0.43 -9.79 10.74
C LEU A 84 -1.96 -9.83 10.84
N SER A 85 -2.54 -11.01 10.61
CA SER A 85 -3.94 -11.28 10.95
C SER A 85 -4.13 -11.41 12.45
N VAL A 86 -5.39 -11.33 12.90
CA VAL A 86 -5.76 -11.57 14.31
C VAL A 86 -5.25 -12.94 14.78
N ASP A 87 -5.47 -14.00 14.00
CA ASP A 87 -5.04 -15.36 14.36
C ASP A 87 -3.51 -15.48 14.47
N GLN A 88 -2.76 -14.82 13.58
CA GLN A 88 -1.29 -14.80 13.65
C GLN A 88 -0.81 -14.08 14.92
N VAL A 89 -1.46 -12.99 15.30
CA VAL A 89 -1.15 -12.27 16.54
C VAL A 89 -1.49 -13.12 17.77
N ILE A 90 -2.67 -13.75 17.80
CA ILE A 90 -3.06 -14.67 18.89
C ILE A 90 -2.04 -15.79 19.04
N GLY A 91 -1.69 -16.48 17.95
CA GLY A 91 -0.73 -17.58 17.98
C GLY A 91 0.66 -17.14 18.44
N ALA A 92 1.10 -15.93 18.08
CA ALA A 92 2.37 -15.37 18.56
C ALA A 92 2.35 -15.08 20.06
N ILE A 93 1.24 -14.55 20.59
CA ILE A 93 1.05 -14.30 22.01
C ILE A 93 1.05 -15.61 22.80
N ASP A 94 0.28 -16.61 22.37
CA ASP A 94 0.19 -17.90 23.06
C ASP A 94 1.56 -18.59 23.16
N LYS A 95 2.31 -18.57 22.06
CA LYS A 95 3.69 -19.10 22.02
C LYS A 95 4.59 -18.37 23.02
N ALA A 96 4.57 -17.04 23.02
CA ALA A 96 5.39 -16.25 23.95
C ALA A 96 5.03 -16.54 25.42
N MET A 97 3.74 -16.72 25.72
CA MET A 97 3.29 -17.06 27.07
C MET A 97 3.76 -18.45 27.52
N ILE A 98 3.80 -19.44 26.62
CA ILE A 98 4.36 -20.77 26.91
C ILE A 98 5.86 -20.68 27.21
N GLU A 99 6.62 -19.96 26.38
CA GLU A 99 8.07 -19.81 26.53
C GLU A 99 8.47 -19.00 27.77
N SER A 100 7.59 -18.13 28.27
CA SER A 100 7.82 -17.32 29.48
C SER A 100 7.69 -18.07 30.81
N LYS A 101 7.15 -19.29 30.82
CA LYS A 101 6.97 -20.05 32.06
C LYS A 101 8.33 -20.50 32.62
N PRO A 102 8.62 -20.27 33.91
CA PRO A 102 9.84 -20.78 34.53
C PRO A 102 9.86 -22.31 34.47
N LYS A 103 11.05 -22.87 34.19
CA LYS A 103 11.29 -24.32 34.17
C LYS A 103 11.00 -24.97 35.52
#